data_AF-A0A7J8N8L6-F1
#
_entry.id   AF-A0A7J8N8L6-F1
#
_cell.length_a   1.000
_cell.length_b   1.000
_cell.length_c   1.000
_cell.angle_alpha   90.00
_cell.angle_beta   90.00
_cell.angle_gamma   90.00
#
_symmetry.space_group_name_H-M   'P 1'
#
loop_
_entity.id
_entity.type
_entity.pdbx_description
1 polymer ?
#
loop_
_entity_poly.entity_id
_entity_poly.type
_entity_poly.pdbx_seq_one_letter_code
_entity_poly.pdbx_strand_id
1 'polypeptide(L)' 'MAGELVEFEEGTIRNALNLESNNVGVVLMGDGLMLQEGSFVKATGKITQIPMKNYSDTN' A
#
# COMPACT_ATOMS: atom_id res chain seq x y z
N MET A 1 -10.17 3.15 -0.58
CA MET A 1 -10.44 3.23 -2.04
C MET A 1 -9.77 2.05 -2.73
N ALA A 2 -10.23 1.65 -3.92
CA ALA A 2 -9.53 0.59 -4.68
C ALA A 2 -8.20 1.16 -5.22
N GLY A 3 -7.11 0.41 -5.08
CA GLY A 3 -5.75 0.85 -5.44
C GLY A 3 -5.10 1.80 -4.43
N GLU A 4 -5.71 2.00 -3.26
CA GLU A 4 -5.15 2.84 -2.19
C GLU A 4 -3.93 2.19 -1.52
N LEU A 5 -2.98 3.02 -1.14
CA LEU A 5 -1.87 2.63 -0.27
C LEU A 5 -2.35 2.56 1.20
N VAL A 6 -2.02 1.48 1.89
CA VAL A 6 -2.27 1.32 3.32
C VAL A 6 -0.94 1.08 4.03
N GLU A 7 -0.81 1.60 5.24
CA GLU A 7 0.39 1.51 6.07
C GLU A 7 0.13 0.57 7.24
N PHE A 8 0.97 -0.44 7.39
CA PHE A 8 0.93 -1.37 8.50
C PHE A 8 1.76 -0.85 9.68
N GLU A 9 1.48 -1.34 10.88
CA GLU A 9 2.14 -0.91 12.12
C GLU A 9 3.67 -1.04 12.09
N GLU A 10 4.21 -2.04 11.38
CA GLU A 10 5.66 -2.20 11.19
C GLU A 10 6.26 -1.25 10.13
N GLY A 11 5.44 -0.37 9.54
CA GLY A 11 5.84 0.67 8.59
C GLY A 11 5.77 0.27 7.12
N THR A 12 5.34 -0.95 6.81
CA THR A 12 5.24 -1.39 5.42
C THR A 12 4.03 -0.77 4.73
N ILE A 13 4.23 -0.27 3.50
CA ILE A 13 3.15 0.22 2.65
C ILE A 13 2.74 -0.84 1.63
N ARG A 14 1.44 -1.07 1.50
CA ARG A 14 0.83 -2.08 0.62
C ARG A 14 -0.37 -1.53 -0.14
N ASN A 15 -0.84 -2.23 -1.16
CA ASN A 15 -1.94 -1.78 -2.02
C ASN A 15 -3.24 -2.55 -1.72
N ALA A 16 -4.32 -1.83 -1.44
CA ALA A 16 -5.66 -2.37 -1.26
C ALA A 16 -6.33 -2.66 -2.62
N LEU A 17 -6.52 -3.94 -2.93
CA LEU A 17 -7.08 -4.37 -4.22
C LEU A 17 -8.53 -4.80 -4.12
N ASN A 18 -8.80 -5.88 -3.36
CA ASN A 18 -10.15 -6.42 -3.29
C ASN A 18 -10.92 -5.72 -2.19
N LEU A 19 -12.11 -5.21 -2.51
CA LEU A 19 -12.97 -4.51 -1.55
C LEU A 19 -14.28 -5.28 -1.42
N GLU A 20 -14.43 -5.96 -0.29
CA GLU A 20 -15.65 -6.66 0.08
C GLU A 20 -16.40 -5.86 1.15
N SER A 21 -17.68 -6.16 1.34
CA SER A 21 -18.52 -5.45 2.32
C SER A 21 -18.00 -5.53 3.76
N ASN A 22 -17.20 -6.55 4.09
CA ASN A 22 -16.71 -6.84 5.44
C ASN A 22 -15.19 -6.99 5.56
N ASN A 23 -14.45 -6.94 4.44
CA ASN A 23 -13.00 -7.09 4.46
C ASN A 23 -12.35 -6.40 3.26
N VAL A 24 -11.05 -6.19 3.37
CA VAL A 24 -10.23 -5.60 2.32
C VAL A 24 -9.05 -6.51 2.07
N GLY A 25 -8.90 -6.98 0.84
CA GLY A 25 -7.74 -7.73 0.37
C GLY A 25 -6.61 -6.78 -0.03
N VAL A 26 -5.46 -6.93 0.61
CA VAL A 26 -4.26 -6.13 0.38
C VAL A 26 -3.16 -7.01 -0.20
N VAL A 27 -2.47 -6.54 -1.24
CA VAL A 27 -1.36 -7.29 -1.86
C VAL A 27 -0.02 -6.91 -1.25
N LEU A 28 0.74 -7.94 -0.90
CA LEU A 28 2.14 -7.82 -0.55
C LEU A 28 3.03 -7.80 -1.79
N MET A 29 3.75 -6.69 -1.96
CA MET A 29 4.89 -6.61 -2.86
C MET A 29 6.16 -6.71 -2.01
N GLY A 30 6.84 -7.86 -2.01
CA GLY A 30 8.04 -8.14 -1.20
C GLY A 30 7.79 -9.11 -0.02
N ASP A 31 8.72 -9.13 0.95
CA ASP A 31 8.66 -10.05 2.10
C ASP A 31 7.42 -9.83 2.97
N GLY A 32 6.86 -10.93 3.50
CA GLY A 32 5.64 -10.94 4.32
C GLY A 32 5.79 -11.56 5.70
N LEU A 33 7.00 -11.93 6.10
CA LEU A 33 7.26 -12.69 7.34
C LEU A 33 7.01 -11.89 8.62
N MET A 34 6.89 -10.56 8.53
CA MET A 34 6.68 -9.68 9.69
C MET A 34 5.21 -9.35 9.95
N LEU A 35 4.29 -9.78 9.08
CA LEU A 35 2.86 -9.52 9.27
C LEU A 35 2.26 -10.47 10.29
N GLN A 36 1.51 -9.92 11.23
CA GLN A 36 0.84 -10.67 12.28
C GLN A 36 -0.66 -10.38 12.30
N GLU A 37 -1.45 -11.39 12.63
CA GLU A 37 -2.87 -11.21 12.89
C GLU A 37 -3.09 -10.26 14.07
N GLY A 38 -4.06 -9.36 13.92
CA GLY A 38 -4.40 -8.36 14.93
C GLY A 38 -3.58 -7.07 14.85
N SER A 39 -2.54 -7.00 14.00
CA SER A 39 -1.80 -5.75 13.74
C SER A 39 -2.69 -4.68 13.14
N PHE A 40 -2.44 -3.42 13.54
CA PHE A 40 -3.19 -2.29 13.01
C PHE A 40 -2.74 -1.92 11.60
N VAL A 41 -3.71 -1.49 10.79
CA VAL A 41 -3.48 -0.99 9.43
C VAL A 41 -4.17 0.35 9.28
N LYS A 42 -3.48 1.32 8.68
CA LYS A 42 -3.96 2.69 8.51
C LYS A 42 -4.15 3.01 7.02
N ALA A 43 -5.33 3.54 6.71
CA ALA A 43 -5.61 4.14 5.41
C ALA A 43 -4.76 5.40 5.21
N THR A 44 -4.10 5.52 4.06
CA THR A 44 -3.27 6.70 3.77
C THR A 44 -4.02 7.76 2.96
N GLY A 45 -5.14 7.40 2.33
CA GLY A 45 -5.87 8.24 1.40
C GLY A 45 -5.13 8.49 0.07
N LYS A 46 -3.99 7.84 -0.17
CA LYS A 46 -3.17 8.01 -1.38
C LYS A 46 -3.40 6.84 -2.32
N ILE A 47 -3.74 7.12 -3.57
CA ILE A 47 -3.73 6.10 -4.63
C ILE A 47 -2.28 5.78 -5.02
N THR A 48 -2.02 4.51 -5.31
CA THR A 48 -0.70 4.05 -5.75
C THR A 48 -0.25 4.82 -6.99
N GLN A 49 0.98 5.30 -6.96
CA GLN A 49 1.58 6.12 -8.01
C GLN A 49 3.04 5.73 -8.19
N ILE A 50 3.52 5.82 -9.44
CA ILE A 50 4.94 5.67 -9.76
C ILE A 50 5.45 7.07 -10.13
N PRO A 51 6.46 7.61 -9.44
CA PRO A 51 7.02 8.91 -9.79
C PRO A 51 7.72 8.82 -11.15
N MET A 52 7.42 9.77 -12.02
CA MET A 52 8.12 9.93 -13.30
C MET A 52 9.14 11.05 -13.15
N LYS A 53 10.38 10.80 -13.56
CA LYS A 53 11.40 11.85 -13.71
C LYS A 53 11.38 12.38 -15.13
N ASN A 54 11.35 13.70 -15.31
CA ASN A 54 11.49 14.30 -16.64
C ASN A 54 12.96 14.26 -17.06
N TYR A 55 13.23 13.82 -18.29
CA TYR A 55 14.59 13.79 -18.86
C TYR A 55 15.18 15.20 -19.09
N SER A 56 14.40 16.26 -18.94
CA SER A 56 14.87 17.66 -18.96
C SER A 56 15.51 18.11 -17.65
N ASP A 57 15.35 17.35 -16.56
CA ASP A 57 15.86 17.70 -15.22
C ASP A 57 17.28 17.12 -14.98
N THR A 58 17.92 16.61 -16.03
CA THR A 58 19.33 16.22 -16.02
C THR A 58 20.13 17.27 -16.78
N ASN A 59 20.74 18.20 -16.03
CA ASN A 59 21.92 18.93 -16.49
C ASN A 59 23.10 17.96 -16.60
#